data_AF-A0A9W6SPB1-F1
#
_entry.id   AF-A0A9W6SPB1-F1
#
_cell.length_a   1.000
_cell.length_b   1.000
_cell.length_c   1.000
_cell.angle_alpha   90.00
_cell.angle_beta   90.00
_cell.angle_gamma   90.00
#
_symmetry.space_group_name_H-M   'P 1'
#
loop_
_entity.id
_entity.type
_entity.pdbx_description
1 polymer ?
#
loop_
_entity_poly.entity_id
_entity_poly.type
_entity_poly.pdbx_seq_one_letter_code
_entity_poly.pdbx_strand_id
1 'polypeptide(L)' 'MADSFVTLDAAALRVLAHPMRLTFLGHLRQHGPATARQLATRFGLDSGAAS' A
#
# COMPACT_ATOMS: atom_id res chain seq x y z
N MET A 1 6.94 -2.12 25.18
CA MET A 1 6.29 -1.99 23.86
C MET A 1 6.50 -0.54 23.42
N ALA A 2 7.48 -0.29 22.55
CA ALA A 2 7.80 1.08 22.15
C ALA A 2 6.70 1.59 21.22
N ASP A 3 5.91 2.54 21.69
CA ASP A 3 4.90 3.21 20.87
C ASP A 3 5.64 4.04 19.81
N SER A 4 5.56 3.60 18.56
CA SER A 4 6.25 4.23 17.44
C SER A 4 5.27 5.18 16.78
N PHE A 5 5.37 6.47 17.14
CA PHE A 5 4.54 7.50 16.52
C PHE A 5 4.92 7.68 15.05
N VAL A 6 3.91 7.64 14.17
CA VAL A 6 4.05 7.96 12.75
C VAL A 6 3.49 9.35 12.49
N THR A 7 4.34 10.25 12.03
CA THR A 7 3.92 11.58 11.58
C THR A 7 3.36 11.46 10.16
N LEU A 8 2.09 11.84 9.98
CA LEU A 8 1.44 11.88 8.67
C LEU A 8 1.66 13.24 8.02
N ASP A 9 2.40 13.27 6.92
CA ASP A 9 2.49 14.45 6.05
C ASP A 9 1.37 14.44 4.98
N ALA A 10 1.32 15.50 4.18
CA ALA A 10 0.32 15.62 3.12
C ALA A 10 0.40 14.48 2.08
N ALA A 11 1.59 13.92 1.83
CA ALA A 11 1.75 12.80 0.90
C ALA A 11 1.19 11.50 1.50
N ALA A 12 1.48 11.22 2.76
CA ALA A 12 0.92 10.09 3.50
C ALA A 12 -0.61 10.17 3.56
N LEU A 13 -1.18 11.34 3.84
CA LEU A 13 -2.64 11.54 3.83
C LEU A 13 -3.27 11.25 2.45
N ARG A 14 -2.60 11.62 1.35
CA ARG A 14 -3.07 11.30 -0.01
C ARG A 14 -3.05 9.81 -0.31
N VAL A 15 -2.11 9.06 0.27
CA VAL A 15 -2.07 7.59 0.16
C VAL A 15 -3.25 6.96 0.90
N LEU A 16 -3.61 7.48 2.08
CA LEU A 16 -4.77 7.02 2.85
C LEU A 16 -6.11 7.30 2.12
N ALA A 17 -6.15 8.31 1.26
CA ALA A 17 -7.36 8.67 0.51
C ALA A 17 -7.75 7.63 -0.56
N HIS A 18 -6.85 6.70 -0.93
CA HIS A 18 -7.18 5.65 -1.90
C HIS A 18 -7.16 4.25 -1.24
N PRO A 19 -8.33 3.57 -1.13
CA PRO A 19 -8.45 2.33 -0.37
C PRO A 19 -7.53 1.21 -0.91
N MET A 20 -7.30 1.15 -2.23
CA MET A 20 -6.40 0.15 -2.80
C MET A 20 -4.93 0.31 -2.35
N ARG A 21 -4.46 1.55 -2.14
CA ARG A 21 -3.09 1.79 -1.68
C ARG A 21 -2.90 1.31 -0.24
N LEU A 22 -3.92 1.47 0.60
CA LEU A 22 -3.94 0.90 1.96
C LEU A 22 -3.90 -0.62 1.95
N THR A 23 -4.68 -1.25 1.07
CA THR A 23 -4.67 -2.71 0.91
C THR A 23 -3.30 -3.23 0.49
N PHE A 24 -2.63 -2.56 -0.45
CA PHE A 24 -1.26 -2.91 -0.85
C PHE A 24 -0.27 -2.73 0.29
N LEU A 25 -0.30 -1.62 1.01
CA LEU A 25 0.58 -1.39 2.15
C LEU A 25 0.39 -2.46 3.23
N GLY A 26 -0.86 -2.83 3.53
CA GLY A 26 -1.17 -3.93 4.45
C GLY A 26 -0.58 -5.26 3.96
N HIS A 27 -0.77 -5.57 2.69
CA HIS A 27 -0.25 -6.79 2.06
C HIS A 27 1.28 -6.86 2.10
N LEU A 28 1.97 -5.78 1.71
CA LEU A 28 3.43 -5.70 1.69
C LEU A 28 4.04 -5.77 3.10
N ARG A 29 3.36 -5.22 4.11
CA ARG A 29 3.79 -5.33 5.52
C ARG A 29 3.68 -6.76 6.04
N GLN A 30 2.67 -7.51 5.62
CA GLN A 30 2.43 -8.88 6.08
C GLN A 30 3.27 -9.92 5.32
N HIS A 31 3.49 -9.72 4.02
CA HIS A 31 4.08 -10.71 3.14
C HIS A 31 5.45 -10.32 2.55
N GLY A 32 5.91 -9.10 2.81
CA GLY A 32 7.17 -8.57 2.29
C GLY A 32 7.03 -7.90 0.92
N PRO A 33 8.14 -7.45 0.35
CA PRO A 33 8.17 -6.69 -0.90
C PRO A 33 7.62 -7.49 -2.10
N ALA A 34 6.85 -6.83 -2.95
CA ALA A 34 6.31 -7.37 -4.19
C ALA A 34 6.33 -6.30 -5.29
N THR A 35 6.38 -6.74 -6.55
CA THR A 35 6.31 -5.83 -7.70
C THR A 35 4.87 -5.40 -7.98
N ALA A 36 4.69 -4.23 -8.63
CA ALA A 36 3.37 -3.73 -9.03
C ALA A 36 2.59 -4.74 -9.89
N ARG A 37 3.27 -5.48 -10.77
CA ARG A 37 2.66 -6.55 -11.57
C ARG A 37 2.15 -7.71 -10.72
N GLN A 38 2.92 -8.15 -9.72
CA GLN A 38 2.50 -9.21 -8.80
C GLN A 38 1.30 -8.78 -7.96
N LEU A 39 1.26 -7.51 -7.53
CA LEU A 39 0.10 -6.95 -6.83
C LEU A 39 -1.12 -6.88 -7.75
N ALA A 40 -0.96 -6.39 -8.97
CA ALA A 40 -2.05 -6.31 -9.95
C ALA A 40 -2.65 -7.70 -10.26
N THR A 41 -1.81 -8.72 -10.50
CA THR A 41 -2.27 -10.10 -10.68
C THR A 41 -3.01 -10.63 -9.44
N ARG A 42 -2.50 -10.37 -8.23
CA ARG A 42 -3.11 -10.85 -6.99
C ARG A 42 -4.46 -10.19 -6.68
N PHE A 43 -4.61 -8.91 -7.00
CA PHE A 43 -5.81 -8.12 -6.71
C PHE A 43 -6.75 -7.98 -7.92
N GLY A 44 -6.46 -8.65 -9.05
CA GLY A 44 -7.30 -8.63 -10.24
C GLY A 44 -7.42 -7.24 -10.88
N LEU A 45 -6.37 -6.43 -10.76
CA LEU A 45 -6.34 -5.06 -11.29
C LEU A 45 -5.60 -5.01 -12.61
N ASP A 46 -5.95 -4.02 -13.43
CA ASP A 46 -5.05 -3.58 -14.48
C ASP A 46 -3.72 -3.11 -13.87
N SER A 47 -2.59 -3.49 -14.48
CA SER A 47 -1.25 -3.16 -13.97
C SER A 47 -1.01 -1.65 -13.82
N GLY A 48 -1.74 -0.82 -14.56
CA GLY A 48 -1.75 0.65 -14.41
C GLY A 48 -2.41 1.15 -13.13
N ALA A 49 -3.35 0.38 -12.55
CA ALA A 49 -4.04 0.75 -11.31
C ALA A 49 -3.20 0.45 -10.04
N ALA A 50 -2.03 -0.17 -10.19
CA ALA A 50 -1.12 -0.51 -9.10
C ALA A 50 -0.02 0.55 -8.82
N SER A 51 -0.18 1.79 -9.33
CA SER A 51 0.81 2.88 -9.22
C SER A 51 0.54 3.92 -8.12
#